data_AF-A0A833UWD9-F1
#
_entry.id   AF-A0A833UWD9-F1
#
_cell.length_a   1.000
_cell.length_b   1.000
_cell.length_c   1.000
_cell.angle_alpha   90.00
_cell.angle_beta   90.00
_cell.angle_gamma   90.00
#
_symmetry.space_group_name_H-M   'P 1'
#
loop_
_entity.id
_entity.type
_entity.pdbx_description
1 polymer ?
#
loop_
_entity_poly.entity_id
_entity_poly.type
_entity_poly.pdbx_seq_one_letter_code
_entity_poly.pdbx_strand_id
1 'polypeptide(L)'
;MANSNLPRRIIKETQRLLSEPAPGISASPSEDNMRYFNVMILGPTQSPYEGGVFKLELFLPEEYPMAAPKVRFLTKIYHPNIDKLGRICLDILKDKWSPALQIRTVLLSIQALLSAPNPDDPLSENIAKHWKTNEAEAVETGNVVGLHLVSSKISLYCNTNSGSQITLSLQQRSGLVYMQAVPDDTRWKIFAPPE
;
A
#
# COMPACT_ATOMS: atom_id res chain seq x y z
N MET A 1 0.13 -11.93 -26.33
CA MET A 1 -1.16 -12.14 -25.64
C MET A 1 -1.54 -10.82 -24.99
N ALA A 2 -2.82 -10.43 -25.09
CA ALA A 2 -3.45 -9.21 -24.56
C ALA A 2 -2.73 -7.86 -24.74
N ASN A 3 -2.36 -7.50 -25.98
CA ASN A 3 -2.14 -6.08 -26.30
C ASN A 3 -3.48 -5.48 -26.78
N SER A 4 -4.48 -5.48 -25.91
CA SER A 4 -5.64 -4.61 -26.08
C SER A 4 -5.12 -3.17 -26.03
N ASN A 5 -5.57 -2.32 -26.95
CA ASN A 5 -5.10 -0.95 -27.07
C ASN A 5 -5.45 -0.19 -25.78
N LEU A 6 -4.52 -0.19 -24.80
CA LEU A 6 -4.76 0.36 -23.47
C LEU A 6 -5.14 1.83 -23.60
N PRO A 7 -6.20 2.29 -22.90
CA PRO A 7 -6.56 3.69 -22.90
C PRO A 7 -5.36 4.57 -22.54
N ARG A 8 -5.14 5.64 -23.32
CA ARG A 8 -4.02 6.59 -23.10
C ARG A 8 -3.94 7.10 -21.65
N ARG A 9 -5.08 7.18 -20.95
CA ARG A 9 -5.14 7.56 -19.54
C ARG A 9 -4.34 6.60 -18.65
N ILE A 10 -4.52 5.29 -18.83
CA ILE A 10 -3.86 4.25 -18.02
C ILE A 10 -2.34 4.28 -18.24
N ILE A 11 -1.91 4.44 -19.49
CA ILE A 11 -0.49 4.56 -19.85
C ILE A 11 0.14 5.78 -19.15
N LYS A 12 -0.52 6.94 -19.21
CA LYS A 12 -0.03 8.17 -18.56
C LYS A 12 -0.01 8.07 -17.04
N GLU A 13 -1.03 7.48 -16.42
CA GLU A 13 -1.05 7.25 -14.98
C GLU A 13 0.09 6.31 -14.55
N THR A 14 0.32 5.23 -15.30
CA THR A 14 1.41 4.28 -15.03
C THR A 14 2.78 4.97 -15.11
N GLN A 15 3.01 5.75 -16.17
CA GLN A 15 4.25 6.50 -16.33
C GLN A 15 4.47 7.49 -15.18
N ARG A 16 3.42 8.21 -14.75
CA ARG A 16 3.49 9.15 -13.63
C ARG A 16 3.78 8.46 -12.30
N LEU A 17 3.17 7.31 -12.03
CA LEU A 17 3.45 6.54 -10.81
C LEU A 17 4.93 6.12 -10.74
N LEU A 18 5.56 5.82 -11.88
CA LEU A 18 6.96 5.46 -11.97
C LEU A 18 7.90 6.68 -11.89
N SER A 19 7.55 7.80 -12.54
CA SER A 19 8.39 9.00 -12.56
C SER A 19 8.26 9.86 -11.29
N GLU A 20 7.11 9.82 -10.64
CA GLU A 20 6.76 10.64 -9.47
C GLU A 20 6.23 9.77 -8.31
N PRO A 21 7.06 8.85 -7.78
CA PRO A 21 6.64 7.97 -6.70
C PRO A 21 6.21 8.76 -5.46
N ALA A 22 5.12 8.33 -4.83
CA ALA A 22 4.69 8.91 -3.57
C ALA A 22 5.48 8.28 -2.40
N PRO A 23 5.91 9.06 -1.39
CA PRO A 23 6.65 8.53 -0.25
C PRO A 23 5.93 7.39 0.45
N GLY A 24 6.63 6.27 0.63
CA GLY A 24 6.08 5.07 1.27
C GLY A 24 4.97 4.37 0.47
N ILE A 25 4.80 4.68 -0.81
CA ILE A 25 3.82 4.03 -1.68
C ILE A 25 4.53 3.52 -2.94
N SER A 26 4.32 2.25 -3.27
CA SER A 26 4.70 1.68 -4.56
C SER A 26 3.47 1.12 -5.26
N ALA A 27 3.30 1.41 -6.54
CA ALA A 27 2.22 0.88 -7.35
C ALA A 27 2.73 0.56 -8.75
N SER A 28 2.61 -0.69 -9.16
CA SER A 28 3.04 -1.16 -10.48
C SER A 28 1.98 -2.04 -11.11
N PRO A 29 1.75 -1.94 -12.44
CA PRO A 29 0.84 -2.85 -13.12
C PRO A 29 1.34 -4.30 -13.03
N SER A 30 0.41 -5.25 -13.06
CA SER A 30 0.72 -6.67 -13.24
C SER A 30 1.20 -6.92 -14.67
N GLU A 31 2.13 -7.84 -14.83
CA GLU A 31 2.68 -8.25 -16.14
C GLU A 31 1.59 -8.79 -17.07
N ASP A 32 0.60 -9.50 -16.51
CA ASP A 32 -0.48 -10.13 -17.27
C ASP A 32 -1.63 -9.18 -17.60
N ASN A 33 -1.78 -8.10 -16.82
CA ASN A 33 -2.92 -7.19 -16.94
C ASN A 33 -2.57 -5.77 -16.48
N MET A 34 -2.36 -4.88 -17.44
CA MET A 34 -2.02 -3.48 -17.22
C MET A 34 -3.15 -2.64 -16.57
N ARG A 35 -4.36 -3.20 -16.40
CA ARG A 35 -5.44 -2.59 -15.61
C ARG A 35 -5.39 -3.00 -14.13
N TYR A 36 -4.61 -4.01 -13.78
CA TYR A 36 -4.46 -4.51 -12.42
C TYR A 36 -3.10 -4.05 -11.88
N PHE A 37 -3.09 -3.48 -10.67
CA PHE A 37 -1.91 -2.92 -10.03
C PHE A 37 -1.66 -3.62 -8.70
N ASN A 38 -0.42 -4.04 -8.51
CA ASN A 38 0.11 -4.45 -7.22
C ASN A 38 0.55 -3.20 -6.47
N VAL A 39 -0.03 -2.98 -5.30
CA VAL A 39 0.23 -1.78 -4.50
C VAL A 39 0.79 -2.18 -3.14
N MET A 40 1.77 -1.42 -2.66
CA MET A 40 2.22 -1.47 -1.27
C MET A 40 2.20 -0.08 -0.68
N ILE A 41 1.71 0.01 0.55
CA ILE A 41 1.68 1.24 1.36
C ILE A 41 2.39 0.95 2.67
N LEU A 42 3.41 1.75 2.97
CA LEU A 42 4.02 1.80 4.30
C LEU A 42 3.07 2.50 5.25
N GLY A 43 2.93 1.91 6.43
CA GLY A 43 2.20 2.51 7.54
C GLY A 43 2.76 3.90 7.87
N PRO A 44 1.91 4.94 7.94
CA PRO A 44 2.35 6.30 8.22
C PRO A 44 3.03 6.41 9.59
N THR A 45 4.01 7.31 9.70
CA THR A 45 4.59 7.67 10.99
C THR A 45 3.54 8.32 11.89
N GLN A 46 3.67 8.13 13.20
CA GLN A 46 2.74 8.63 14.21
C GLN A 46 1.32 8.12 14.03
N SER A 47 1.17 6.94 13.41
CA SER A 47 -0.11 6.24 13.29
C SER A 47 -0.05 4.89 14.01
N PRO A 48 -1.20 4.28 14.32
CA PRO A 48 -1.25 2.90 14.82
C PRO A 48 -0.59 1.89 13.90
N TYR A 49 -0.28 2.25 12.66
CA TYR A 49 0.19 1.34 11.63
C TYR A 49 1.68 1.55 11.31
N GLU A 50 2.36 2.46 12.01
CA GLU A 50 3.78 2.77 11.80
C GLU A 50 4.65 1.49 11.76
N GLY A 51 5.56 1.43 10.79
CA GLY A 51 6.42 0.27 10.57
C GLY A 51 5.75 -0.90 9.84
N GLY A 52 4.41 -0.89 9.68
CA GLY A 52 3.67 -1.89 8.92
C GLY A 52 3.83 -1.74 7.40
N VAL A 53 3.65 -2.85 6.66
CA VAL A 53 3.63 -2.87 5.19
C VAL A 53 2.34 -3.52 4.71
N PHE A 54 1.51 -2.74 4.02
CA PHE A 54 0.18 -3.16 3.58
C PHE A 54 0.17 -3.39 2.08
N LYS A 55 -0.12 -4.62 1.67
CA LYS A 55 -0.36 -4.99 0.27
C LYS A 55 -1.81 -4.70 -0.08
N LEU A 56 -2.02 -4.02 -1.19
CA LEU A 56 -3.32 -3.74 -1.76
C LEU A 56 -3.32 -4.19 -3.22
N GLU A 57 -4.51 -4.50 -3.73
CA GLU A 57 -4.74 -4.56 -5.16
C GLU A 57 -5.56 -3.35 -5.60
N LEU A 58 -5.26 -2.86 -6.79
CA LEU A 58 -6.02 -1.82 -7.46
C LEU A 58 -6.37 -2.29 -8.87
N PHE A 59 -7.65 -2.21 -9.24
CA PHE A 59 -8.14 -2.58 -10.54
C PHE A 59 -8.86 -1.42 -11.22
N LEU A 60 -8.48 -1.15 -12.48
CA LEU A 60 -9.09 -0.14 -13.34
C LEU A 60 -10.18 -0.80 -14.19
N PRO A 61 -11.47 -0.58 -13.91
CA PRO A 61 -12.56 -1.15 -14.69
C PRO A 61 -12.57 -0.63 -16.13
N GLU A 62 -13.38 -1.24 -17.00
CA GLU A 62 -13.43 -0.87 -18.42
C GLU A 62 -13.84 0.59 -18.61
N GLU A 63 -14.74 1.08 -17.76
CA GLU A 63 -15.26 2.43 -17.74
C GLU A 63 -14.29 3.46 -17.13
N TYR A 64 -13.12 3.05 -16.62
CA TYR A 64 -12.13 3.99 -16.09
C TYR A 64 -11.64 4.96 -17.18
N PRO A 65 -11.60 6.29 -16.94
CA PRO A 65 -11.71 6.96 -15.64
C PRO A 65 -13.11 7.47 -15.26
N MET A 66 -14.16 7.16 -16.04
CA MET A 66 -15.52 7.57 -15.70
C MET A 66 -16.05 6.82 -14.47
N ALA A 67 -15.64 5.56 -14.29
CA ALA A 67 -15.80 4.84 -13.03
C ALA A 67 -14.51 4.89 -12.19
N ALA A 68 -14.69 4.86 -10.86
CA ALA A 68 -13.59 4.82 -9.89
C ALA A 68 -12.76 3.54 -10.00
N PRO A 69 -11.47 3.58 -9.64
CA PRO A 69 -10.69 2.36 -9.44
C PRO A 69 -11.28 1.53 -8.30
N LYS A 70 -11.22 0.21 -8.42
CA LYS A 70 -11.56 -0.72 -7.33
C LYS A 70 -10.28 -0.99 -6.54
N VAL A 71 -10.29 -0.71 -5.23
CA VAL A 71 -9.12 -0.90 -4.37
C VAL A 71 -9.51 -1.71 -3.14
N ARG A 72 -8.69 -2.69 -2.76
CA ARG A 72 -8.84 -3.42 -1.50
C ARG A 72 -7.52 -3.82 -0.88
N PHE A 73 -7.51 -3.96 0.44
CA PHE A 73 -6.41 -4.54 1.19
C PHE A 73 -6.34 -6.05 0.97
N LEU A 74 -5.12 -6.53 0.68
CA LEU A 74 -4.76 -7.95 0.70
C LEU A 74 -4.19 -8.32 2.08
N THR A 75 -3.40 -7.41 2.66
CA THR A 75 -2.93 -7.51 4.03
C THR A 75 -4.09 -7.26 4.99
N LYS A 76 -4.40 -8.22 5.88
CA LYS A 76 -5.42 -8.03 6.93
C LYS A 76 -5.02 -6.87 7.84
N ILE A 77 -5.98 -6.05 8.23
CA ILE A 77 -5.72 -4.86 9.05
C ILE A 77 -6.83 -4.67 10.08
N TYR A 78 -6.45 -4.20 11.27
CA TYR A 78 -7.38 -3.76 12.29
C TYR A 78 -7.67 -2.26 12.09
N HIS A 79 -8.78 -1.93 11.42
CA HIS A 79 -9.11 -0.53 11.07
C HIS A 79 -10.63 -0.33 11.00
N PRO A 80 -11.19 0.79 11.50
CA PRO A 80 -12.65 1.02 11.51
C PRO A 80 -13.25 1.14 10.11
N ASN A 81 -12.55 1.79 9.17
CA ASN A 81 -13.01 2.00 7.79
C ASN A 81 -12.59 0.89 6.80
N ILE A 82 -12.00 -0.22 7.28
CA ILE A 82 -11.61 -1.36 6.43
C ILE A 82 -12.24 -2.63 7.00
N ASP A 83 -12.85 -3.43 6.14
CA ASP A 83 -13.52 -4.65 6.58
C ASP A 83 -12.62 -5.90 6.47
N LYS A 84 -13.17 -7.06 6.88
CA LYS A 84 -12.46 -8.35 6.85
C LYS A 84 -12.08 -8.83 5.44
N LEU A 85 -12.74 -8.31 4.40
CA LEU A 85 -12.45 -8.60 2.99
C LEU A 85 -11.47 -7.59 2.38
N GLY A 86 -11.04 -6.59 3.17
CA GLY A 86 -10.14 -5.52 2.74
C GLY A 86 -10.84 -4.38 1.99
N ARG A 87 -12.18 -4.34 1.95
CA ARG A 87 -12.93 -3.23 1.33
C ARG A 87 -12.72 -1.97 2.16
N ILE A 88 -12.63 -0.83 1.48
CA ILE A 88 -12.31 0.47 2.09
C ILE A 88 -13.54 1.37 2.00
N CYS A 89 -13.93 2.02 3.10
CA CYS A 89 -14.86 3.15 3.03
C CYS A 89 -14.04 4.43 2.86
N LEU A 90 -14.03 4.94 1.63
CA LEU A 90 -13.43 6.20 1.27
C LEU A 90 -14.30 6.83 0.17
N ASP A 91 -14.75 8.06 0.40
CA ASP A 91 -15.72 8.77 -0.46
C ASP A 91 -15.22 8.99 -1.89
N ILE A 92 -13.93 9.24 -2.09
CA ILE A 92 -13.31 9.37 -3.42
C ILE A 92 -13.31 8.06 -4.23
N LEU A 93 -13.59 6.91 -3.60
CA LEU A 93 -13.80 5.63 -4.29
C LEU A 93 -15.29 5.39 -4.61
N LYS A 94 -16.17 6.32 -4.24
CA LYS A 94 -17.62 6.25 -4.37
C LYS A 94 -18.17 7.52 -5.04
N ASP A 95 -18.94 8.32 -4.30
CA ASP A 95 -19.70 9.47 -4.77
C ASP A 95 -18.84 10.71 -5.02
N LYS A 96 -17.66 10.81 -4.40
CA LYS A 96 -16.71 11.90 -4.65
C LYS A 96 -15.63 11.55 -5.67
N TRP A 97 -15.77 10.41 -6.35
CA TRP A 97 -14.89 10.11 -7.48
C TRP A 97 -15.09 11.14 -8.60
N SER A 98 -13.98 11.60 -9.18
CA SER A 98 -13.97 12.40 -10.38
C SER A 98 -12.95 11.84 -11.36
N PRO A 99 -13.23 11.79 -12.67
CA PRO A 99 -12.24 11.40 -13.67
C PRO A 99 -10.97 12.27 -13.65
N ALA A 100 -11.00 13.45 -13.03
CA ALA A 100 -9.82 14.29 -12.84
C ALA A 100 -8.85 13.77 -11.77
N LEU A 101 -9.34 12.94 -10.82
CA LEU A 101 -8.50 12.33 -9.79
C LEU A 101 -7.55 11.30 -10.40
N GLN A 102 -6.33 11.28 -9.86
CA GLN A 102 -5.25 10.39 -10.30
C GLN A 102 -5.13 9.20 -9.34
N ILE A 103 -4.57 8.09 -9.82
CA ILE A 103 -4.28 6.91 -9.00
C ILE A 103 -3.40 7.31 -7.81
N ARG A 104 -2.40 8.17 -8.05
CA ARG A 104 -1.52 8.70 -6.99
C ARG A 104 -2.31 9.38 -5.87
N THR A 105 -3.30 10.21 -6.22
CA THR A 105 -4.17 10.89 -5.24
C THR A 105 -4.98 9.89 -4.45
N VAL A 106 -5.56 8.87 -5.11
CA VAL A 106 -6.30 7.80 -4.43
C VAL A 106 -5.42 7.09 -3.40
N LEU A 107 -4.21 6.69 -3.78
CA LEU A 107 -3.30 5.99 -2.89
C LEU A 107 -2.85 6.85 -1.70
N LEU A 108 -2.60 8.14 -1.93
CA LEU A 108 -2.30 9.10 -0.86
C LEU A 108 -3.47 9.27 0.11
N SER A 109 -4.71 9.33 -0.39
CA SER A 109 -5.89 9.42 0.46
C SER A 109 -6.09 8.14 1.30
N ILE A 110 -5.75 6.96 0.77
CA ILE A 110 -5.75 5.71 1.55
C ILE A 110 -4.67 5.74 2.63
N GLN A 111 -3.46 6.21 2.32
CA GLN A 111 -2.40 6.38 3.32
C GLN A 111 -2.79 7.40 4.41
N ALA A 112 -3.47 8.49 4.04
CA ALA A 112 -4.02 9.46 4.98
C ALA A 112 -5.11 8.85 5.87
N LEU A 113 -5.97 7.98 5.33
CA LEU A 113 -6.98 7.26 6.10
C LEU A 113 -6.34 6.38 7.19
N LEU A 114 -5.18 5.75 6.91
CA LEU A 114 -4.42 5.03 7.94
C LEU A 114 -3.89 5.96 9.04
N SER A 115 -3.56 7.21 8.70
CA SER A 115 -3.07 8.19 9.69
C SER A 115 -4.19 8.69 10.61
N ALA A 116 -5.41 8.81 10.07
CA ALA A 116 -6.58 9.32 10.78
C ALA A 116 -7.79 8.39 10.57
N PRO A 117 -7.86 7.26 11.30
CA PRO A 117 -9.02 6.38 11.26
C PRO A 117 -10.30 7.12 11.69
N ASN A 118 -11.41 6.87 11.00
CA ASN A 118 -12.68 7.53 11.29
C ASN A 118 -13.72 6.53 11.85
N PRO A 119 -13.93 6.46 13.18
CA PRO A 119 -14.90 5.55 13.77
C PRO A 119 -16.37 5.99 13.61
N ASP A 120 -16.65 7.18 13.04
CA ASP A 120 -18.01 7.67 12.80
C ASP A 120 -18.61 7.20 11.47
N ASP A 121 -17.78 6.76 10.52
CA ASP A 121 -18.20 6.12 9.26
C ASP A 121 -17.57 4.73 9.07
N PRO A 122 -17.89 3.75 9.93
CA PRO A 122 -17.17 2.48 9.94
C PRO A 122 -17.72 1.46 8.96
N LEU A 123 -16.83 0.61 8.44
CA LEU A 123 -17.23 -0.69 7.86
C LEU A 123 -17.22 -1.82 8.90
N SER A 124 -16.47 -1.64 9.98
CA SER A 124 -16.31 -2.62 11.05
C SER A 124 -16.86 -2.05 12.35
N GLU A 125 -18.15 -2.25 12.62
CA GLU A 125 -18.85 -1.71 13.81
C GLU A 125 -18.16 -2.08 15.13
N ASN A 126 -17.70 -3.33 15.27
CA ASN A 126 -17.00 -3.79 16.47
C ASN A 126 -15.68 -3.05 16.70
N ILE A 127 -14.93 -2.79 15.61
CA ILE A 127 -13.67 -2.04 15.67
C ILE A 127 -13.99 -0.59 16.03
N ALA A 128 -14.96 0.03 15.35
CA ALA A 128 -15.36 1.39 15.64
C ALA A 128 -15.84 1.59 17.08
N LYS A 129 -16.60 0.64 17.63
CA LYS A 129 -17.00 0.65 19.03
C LYS A 129 -15.79 0.57 19.96
N HIS A 130 -14.80 -0.27 19.66
CA HIS A 130 -13.57 -0.34 20.43
C HIS A 130 -12.81 0.99 20.41
N TRP A 131 -12.60 1.57 19.22
CA TRP A 131 -11.99 2.90 19.04
C TRP A 131 -12.70 3.99 19.85
N LYS A 132 -14.04 3.99 19.87
CA LYS A 132 -14.84 4.96 20.65
C LYS A 132 -14.79 4.72 22.16
N THR A 133 -14.58 3.48 22.59
CA THR A 133 -14.60 3.11 24.02
C THR A 133 -13.23 3.29 24.66
N ASN A 134 -12.17 2.88 23.96
CA ASN A 134 -10.80 2.94 24.42
C ASN A 134 -9.84 3.14 23.24
N GLU A 135 -9.64 4.39 22.85
CA GLU A 135 -8.79 4.74 21.71
C GLU A 135 -7.34 4.29 21.89
N ALA A 136 -6.78 4.44 23.10
CA ALA A 136 -5.39 4.06 23.38
C ALA A 136 -5.15 2.56 23.16
N GLU A 137 -6.04 1.70 23.66
CA GLU A 137 -5.96 0.25 23.46
C GLU A 137 -6.23 -0.13 21.98
N ALA A 138 -7.12 0.58 21.30
CA ALA A 138 -7.38 0.36 19.88
C ALA A 138 -6.15 0.70 19.00
N VAL A 139 -5.44 1.79 19.33
CA VAL A 139 -4.18 2.19 18.71
C VAL A 139 -3.10 1.13 18.94
N GLU A 140 -2.96 0.64 20.18
CA GLU A 140 -2.00 -0.42 20.51
C GLU A 140 -2.31 -1.72 19.76
N THR A 141 -3.59 -2.11 19.70
CA THR A 141 -4.04 -3.28 18.93
C THR A 141 -3.70 -3.14 17.44
N GLY A 142 -3.91 -1.95 16.87
CA GLY A 142 -3.53 -1.64 15.48
C GLY A 142 -2.03 -1.86 15.23
N ASN A 143 -1.20 -1.42 16.17
CA ASN A 143 0.27 -1.51 16.08
C ASN A 143 0.75 -2.96 16.11
N VAL A 144 0.28 -3.74 17.07
CA VAL A 144 0.64 -5.16 17.20
C VAL A 144 0.25 -5.95 15.94
N VAL A 145 -0.95 -5.73 15.41
CA VAL A 145 -1.41 -6.38 14.18
C VAL A 145 -0.60 -5.93 12.97
N GLY A 146 -0.26 -4.64 12.88
CA GLY A 146 0.59 -4.09 11.82
C GLY A 146 1.99 -4.70 11.79
N LEU A 147 2.64 -4.82 12.95
CA LEU A 147 4.00 -5.35 13.09
C LEU A 147 4.09 -6.86 12.88
N HIS A 148 3.09 -7.64 13.34
CA HIS A 148 3.10 -9.10 13.18
C HIS A 148 3.16 -9.52 11.69
N LEU A 149 2.68 -8.67 10.78
CA LEU A 149 2.64 -8.92 9.34
C LEU A 149 3.98 -8.63 8.65
N VAL A 150 4.90 -7.92 9.30
CA VAL A 150 6.26 -7.62 8.78
C VAL A 150 7.24 -8.76 9.07
N SER A 151 6.98 -9.57 10.10
CA SER A 151 7.84 -10.73 10.44
C SER A 151 7.73 -11.91 9.46
N SER A 152 6.80 -11.85 8.50
CA SER A 152 6.66 -12.85 7.43
C SER A 152 7.47 -12.39 6.22
N LYS A 153 8.73 -12.86 6.09
CA LYS A 153 9.69 -12.59 5.00
C LYS A 153 9.07 -11.90 3.77
N ILE A 154 9.18 -10.57 3.71
CA ILE A 154 8.79 -9.79 2.52
C ILE A 154 10.02 -9.72 1.61
N SER A 155 9.96 -10.42 0.48
CA SER A 155 10.87 -10.22 -0.64
C SER A 155 10.27 -9.16 -1.57
N LEU A 156 10.88 -7.99 -1.68
CA LEU A 156 10.52 -7.02 -2.71
C LEU A 156 11.46 -7.20 -3.90
N TYR A 157 10.90 -7.23 -5.10
CA TYR A 157 11.70 -7.29 -6.33
C TYR A 157 11.79 -5.89 -6.92
N CYS A 158 13.01 -5.37 -7.06
CA CYS A 158 13.27 -4.18 -7.85
C CYS A 158 13.92 -4.61 -9.17
N ASN A 159 13.38 -4.13 -10.29
CA ASN A 159 13.95 -4.35 -11.62
C ASN A 159 14.91 -3.21 -11.94
N THR A 160 16.18 -3.52 -12.14
CA THR A 160 17.21 -2.54 -12.51
C THR A 160 17.30 -2.39 -14.03
N ASN A 161 17.87 -1.27 -14.51
CA ASN A 161 18.12 -1.04 -15.94
C ASN A 161 19.00 -2.12 -16.61
N SER A 162 19.65 -2.99 -15.84
CA SER A 162 20.45 -4.13 -16.31
C SER A 162 19.66 -5.45 -16.40
N GLY A 163 18.36 -5.46 -16.10
CA GLY A 163 17.53 -6.68 -16.09
C GLY A 163 17.81 -7.62 -14.92
N SER A 164 18.53 -7.16 -13.89
CA SER A 164 18.82 -7.94 -12.69
C SER A 164 17.73 -7.74 -11.64
N GLN A 165 17.14 -8.83 -11.15
CA GLN A 165 16.24 -8.81 -9.99
C GLN A 165 17.07 -8.60 -8.72
N ILE A 166 16.74 -7.57 -7.95
CA ILE A 166 17.28 -7.40 -6.59
C ILE A 166 16.19 -7.76 -5.59
N THR A 167 16.47 -8.73 -4.73
CA THR A 167 15.62 -9.04 -3.58
C THR A 167 15.94 -8.04 -2.46
N LEU A 168 14.98 -7.20 -2.10
CA LEU A 168 15.08 -6.37 -0.90
C LEU A 168 14.45 -7.13 0.26
N SER A 169 15.21 -7.34 1.32
CA SER A 169 14.69 -7.87 2.58
C SER A 169 14.47 -6.73 3.56
N LEU A 170 13.29 -6.72 4.19
CA LEU A 170 13.02 -5.84 5.32
C LEU A 170 13.62 -6.47 6.57
N GLN A 171 14.59 -5.80 7.19
CA GLN A 171 15.16 -6.20 8.46
C GLN A 171 14.85 -5.16 9.52
N GLN A 172 14.38 -5.62 10.68
CA GLN A 172 14.20 -4.79 11.86
C GLN A 172 15.43 -4.94 12.75
N ARG A 173 16.14 -3.84 13.01
CA ARG A 173 17.24 -3.78 13.99
C ARG A 173 17.01 -2.58 14.90
N SER A 174 17.00 -2.81 16.21
CA SER A 174 16.91 -1.76 17.24
C SER A 174 15.73 -0.78 17.05
N GLY A 175 14.56 -1.30 16.65
CA GLY A 175 13.36 -0.48 16.45
C GLY A 175 13.29 0.28 15.12
N LEU A 176 14.32 0.18 14.27
CA LEU A 176 14.34 0.79 12.94
C LEU A 176 14.17 -0.27 11.85
N VAL A 177 13.39 0.08 10.81
CA VAL A 177 13.14 -0.76 9.64
C VAL A 177 14.10 -0.35 8.53
N TYR A 178 14.93 -1.28 8.08
CA TYR A 178 15.87 -1.06 6.99
C TYR A 178 15.47 -1.88 5.76
N MET A 179 15.56 -1.26 4.59
CA MET A 179 15.52 -1.96 3.31
C MET A 179 16.94 -2.27 2.87
N GLN A 180 17.32 -3.55 2.86
CA GLN A 180 18.64 -3.97 2.38
C GLN A 180 18.51 -4.75 1.07
N ALA A 181 19.27 -4.33 0.05
CA ALA A 181 19.47 -5.08 -1.18
C ALA A 181 20.28 -6.34 -0.88
N VAL A 182 19.72 -7.50 -1.20
CA VAL A 182 20.41 -8.79 -1.15
C VAL A 182 20.88 -9.09 -2.58
N PRO A 183 22.19 -9.04 -2.88
CA PRO A 183 22.70 -9.58 -4.13
C PRO A 183 22.45 -11.09 -4.16
N ASP A 184 22.12 -11.65 -5.32
CA ASP A 184 21.90 -13.09 -5.55
C ASP A 184 23.13 -13.97 -5.27
N ASP A 185 24.27 -13.38 -4.90
CA ASP A 185 25.51 -14.09 -4.66
C ASP A 185 25.89 -14.09 -3.18
N THR A 186 26.24 -15.27 -2.68
CA THR A 186 26.34 -15.70 -1.27
C THR A 186 27.52 -15.09 -0.48
N ARG A 187 27.89 -13.84 -0.76
CA ARG A 187 28.98 -13.15 -0.05
C ARG A 187 28.44 -11.97 0.75
N TRP A 188 28.26 -12.21 2.04
CA TRP A 188 27.99 -11.19 3.06
C TRP A 188 29.01 -10.05 2.93
N LYS A 189 28.54 -8.83 2.67
CA LYS A 189 29.34 -7.61 2.85
C LYS A 189 28.71 -6.78 3.94
N ILE A 190 29.45 -6.59 5.02
CA ILE A 190 29.10 -5.65 6.09
C ILE A 190 29.46 -4.26 5.57
N PHE A 191 28.45 -3.41 5.33
CA PHE A 191 28.68 -1.99 5.14
C PHE A 191 28.33 -1.29 6.45
N ALA A 192 29.36 -0.73 7.10
CA ALA A 192 29.17 0.21 8.19
C ALA A 192 28.61 1.53 7.63
N PRO A 193 27.78 2.27 8.38
CA PRO A 193 27.34 3.59 7.98
C PRO A 193 28.56 4.54 7.85
N PRO A 194 28.55 5.49 6.89
CA PRO A 194 29.58 6.51 6.82
C PRO A 194 29.49 7.42 8.06
N GLU A 195 30.66 7.81 8.58
CA GLU A 195 30.84 8.76 9.68
C GLU A 195 30.27 10.15 9.38
#